data_AF-A0A958D4K8-F1
#
_entry.id   AF-A0A958D4K8-F1
#
_cell.length_a   1.000
_cell.length_b   1.000
_cell.length_c   1.000
_cell.angle_alpha   90.00
_cell.angle_beta   90.00
_cell.angle_gamma   90.00
#
_symmetry.space_group_name_H-M   'P 1'
#
loop_
_entity.id
_entity.type
_entity.pdbx_description
1 polymer ?
#
loop_
_entity_poly.entity_id
_entity_poly.type
_entity_poly.pdbx_seq_one_letter_code
_entity_poly.pdbx_strand_id
1 'polypeptide(L)'
;LSVYAEATSGNLIPVVILRDFGGKAVEASNLDSQTPVASLEHTLTESAVGYTIDVRAAALPDGTVTEGDYRLLVGSNEPDVLTGQAEPQGDRVLDAPIVVETGLKILRIAAVDSANENFTALASVRMDWTDPELAFSPDTCDCTVKLYSDKEVDRFLSDVGSRWPAFTFFNQLGNRWPQSRTAAIWSDGRARYAESFSTTFQADFDFRQYPFDNQTFPIYLDLLYPTAMYTSTELAGYSEIDPAHGEDEFIVSGLTAAESVVTPSAADDPVSRMTFSFSAPRHMNYYVLQVFLPILLIIMISWFTFFLRDYTRRIEASAANVLLFIAFSWSLADNYPRLGYVTFLDAVMAVTFAVNALVLLYNVIMKRLETKGMSKRVLRIDDILDWAYPLMYFALIGLVALMFF
;
A
#
# COMPACT_ATOMS: atom_id res chain seq x y z
N LEU A 1 9.07 -43.80 7.16
CA LEU A 1 9.14 -42.38 7.58
C LEU A 1 9.27 -42.38 9.09
N SER A 2 10.31 -41.75 9.61
CA SER A 2 10.57 -41.58 11.03
C SER A 2 10.45 -40.10 11.35
N VAL A 3 9.69 -39.76 12.41
CA VAL A 3 9.50 -38.37 12.85
C VAL A 3 9.74 -38.30 14.35
N TYR A 4 10.48 -37.30 14.80
CA TYR A 4 10.75 -37.04 16.21
C TYR A 4 10.62 -35.54 16.49
N ALA A 5 9.83 -35.19 17.48
CA ALA A 5 9.67 -33.83 17.98
C ALA A 5 9.99 -33.79 19.47
N GLU A 6 10.78 -32.80 19.90
CA GLU A 6 11.05 -32.55 21.32
C GLU A 6 10.92 -31.07 21.64
N ALA A 7 10.45 -30.75 22.84
CA ALA A 7 10.47 -29.40 23.36
C ALA A 7 11.91 -28.95 23.67
N THR A 8 12.31 -27.78 23.17
CA THR A 8 13.62 -27.18 23.44
C THR A 8 13.54 -25.99 24.40
N SER A 9 12.34 -25.43 24.61
CA SER A 9 12.08 -24.39 25.59
C SER A 9 10.66 -24.49 26.15
N GLY A 10 10.38 -23.76 27.24
CA GLY A 10 9.05 -23.65 27.81
C GLY A 10 8.53 -24.94 28.47
N ASN A 11 7.20 -25.08 28.50
CA ASN A 11 6.48 -26.26 29.02
C ASN A 11 5.80 -27.06 27.91
N LEU A 12 6.22 -26.86 26.65
CA LEU A 12 5.65 -27.49 25.47
C LEU A 12 5.60 -29.02 25.61
N ILE A 13 4.44 -29.60 25.33
CA ILE A 13 4.25 -31.03 25.16
C ILE A 13 3.79 -31.23 23.71
N PRO A 14 4.70 -31.65 22.80
CA PRO A 14 4.39 -31.75 21.39
C PRO A 14 3.55 -32.99 21.10
N VAL A 15 2.47 -32.83 20.35
CA VAL A 15 1.67 -33.91 19.76
C VAL A 15 1.96 -33.93 18.27
N VAL A 16 2.42 -35.06 17.74
CA VAL A 16 2.78 -35.20 16.32
C VAL A 16 1.75 -36.12 15.65
N ILE A 17 1.15 -35.64 14.57
CA ILE A 17 0.17 -36.39 13.79
C ILE A 17 0.63 -36.42 12.33
N LEU A 18 0.79 -37.62 11.78
CA LEU A 18 0.99 -37.82 10.36
C LEU A 18 -0.37 -37.94 9.68
N ARG A 19 -0.60 -37.17 8.62
CA ARG A 19 -1.81 -37.23 7.80
C ARG A 19 -1.48 -37.62 6.37
N ASP A 20 -2.39 -38.34 5.73
CA ASP A 20 -2.34 -38.56 4.28
C ASP A 20 -2.74 -37.30 3.50
N PHE A 21 -2.67 -37.37 2.17
CA PHE A 21 -3.06 -36.28 1.27
C PHE A 21 -4.51 -35.80 1.46
N GLY A 22 -5.43 -36.68 1.90
CA GLY A 22 -6.81 -36.33 2.19
C GLY A 22 -7.01 -35.67 3.56
N GLY A 23 -5.94 -35.46 4.32
CA GLY A 23 -5.96 -34.92 5.68
C GLY A 23 -6.36 -35.95 6.74
N LYS A 24 -6.49 -37.24 6.38
CA LYS A 24 -6.83 -38.30 7.33
C LYS A 24 -5.60 -38.64 8.16
N ALA A 25 -5.74 -38.67 9.48
CA ALA A 25 -4.67 -39.11 10.37
C ALA A 25 -4.37 -40.60 10.11
N VAL A 26 -3.10 -40.89 9.80
CA VAL A 26 -2.60 -42.25 9.55
C VAL A 26 -1.78 -42.78 10.71
N GLU A 27 -1.09 -41.91 11.43
CA GLU A 27 -0.27 -42.23 12.60
C GLU A 27 -0.25 -41.02 13.55
N ALA A 28 -0.15 -41.24 14.85
CA ALA A 28 -0.04 -40.15 15.82
C ALA A 28 0.77 -40.59 17.05
N SER A 29 1.52 -39.65 17.64
CA SER A 29 2.31 -39.87 18.84
C SER A 29 1.97 -38.84 19.93
N ASN A 30 2.10 -39.27 21.19
CA ASN A 30 1.90 -38.44 22.40
C ASN A 30 0.50 -37.80 22.49
N LEU A 31 -0.55 -38.50 22.02
CA LEU A 31 -1.94 -38.03 22.09
C LEU A 31 -2.45 -37.86 23.53
N ASP A 32 -1.87 -38.60 24.47
CA ASP A 32 -2.12 -38.50 25.90
C ASP A 32 -1.42 -37.31 26.55
N SER A 33 -0.57 -36.58 25.81
CA SER A 33 0.04 -35.32 26.22
C SER A 33 0.85 -35.41 27.52
N GLN A 34 1.62 -36.49 27.69
CA GLN A 34 2.32 -36.76 28.96
C GLN A 34 3.82 -36.47 28.92
N THR A 35 4.43 -36.47 27.73
CA THR A 35 5.89 -36.43 27.61
C THR A 35 6.34 -35.23 26.76
N PRO A 36 7.51 -34.62 27.05
CA PRO A 36 8.03 -33.49 26.26
C PRO A 36 8.61 -33.93 24.91
N VAL A 37 8.38 -35.18 24.50
CA VAL A 37 8.92 -35.81 23.30
C VAL A 37 7.80 -36.59 22.61
N ALA A 38 7.76 -36.56 21.29
CA ALA A 38 6.86 -37.36 20.49
C ALA A 38 7.65 -37.98 19.32
N SER A 39 7.53 -39.29 19.16
CA SER A 39 8.20 -40.03 18.08
C SER A 39 7.19 -40.93 17.40
N LEU A 40 7.11 -40.89 16.07
CA LEU A 40 6.31 -41.82 15.28
C LEU A 40 7.13 -42.43 14.17
N GLU A 41 6.80 -43.67 13.84
CA GLU A 41 7.32 -44.39 12.69
C GLU A 41 6.14 -44.87 11.85
N HIS A 42 6.19 -44.61 10.55
CA HIS A 42 5.15 -45.06 9.63
C HIS A 42 5.76 -45.62 8.34
N THR A 43 5.29 -46.78 7.91
CA THR A 43 5.70 -47.40 6.64
C THR A 43 4.78 -46.90 5.53
N LEU A 44 5.34 -46.19 4.56
CA LEU A 44 4.60 -45.71 3.39
C LEU A 44 4.34 -46.89 2.43
N THR A 45 3.06 -47.22 2.19
CA THR A 45 2.65 -48.43 1.46
C THR A 45 2.56 -48.26 -0.06
N GLU A 46 2.59 -47.02 -0.57
CA GLU A 46 2.53 -46.67 -1.99
C GLU A 46 3.51 -45.52 -2.31
N SER A 47 3.57 -45.05 -3.56
CA SER A 47 4.21 -43.77 -3.92
C SER A 47 3.46 -42.61 -3.25
N ALA A 48 3.71 -42.48 -1.95
CA ALA A 48 3.03 -41.61 -1.02
C ALA A 48 3.55 -40.18 -1.21
N VAL A 49 2.77 -39.35 -1.89
CA VAL A 49 3.05 -37.91 -2.06
C VAL A 49 1.99 -37.12 -1.27
N GLY A 50 2.39 -36.00 -0.69
CA GLY A 50 1.48 -35.06 -0.02
C GLY A 50 1.02 -35.47 1.38
N TYR A 51 1.83 -36.24 2.11
CA TYR A 51 1.62 -36.44 3.54
C TYR A 51 2.01 -35.18 4.30
N THR A 52 1.24 -34.82 5.34
CA THR A 52 1.55 -33.67 6.20
C THR A 52 1.90 -34.14 7.61
N ILE A 53 2.85 -33.45 8.24
CA ILE A 53 3.21 -33.64 9.65
C ILE A 53 2.66 -32.45 10.42
N ASP A 54 1.60 -32.69 11.19
CA ASP A 54 1.04 -31.70 12.10
C ASP A 54 1.77 -31.80 13.44
N VAL A 55 2.41 -30.71 13.87
CA VAL A 55 2.92 -30.57 15.25
C VAL A 55 1.99 -29.64 16.01
N ARG A 56 1.41 -30.12 17.10
CA ARG A 56 0.45 -29.37 17.92
C ARG A 56 0.93 -29.29 19.35
N ALA A 57 0.69 -28.16 20.00
CA ALA A 57 0.82 -28.06 21.45
C ALA A 57 -0.33 -28.81 22.13
N ALA A 58 -0.01 -29.56 23.18
CA ALA A 58 -1.02 -30.19 24.01
C ALA A 58 -1.87 -29.16 24.77
N ALA A 59 -3.16 -29.51 24.93
CA ALA A 59 -4.06 -28.85 25.88
C ALA A 59 -4.13 -29.68 27.17
N LEU A 60 -3.78 -29.07 28.30
CA LEU A 60 -3.81 -29.69 29.63
C LEU A 60 -5.26 -29.84 30.12
N PRO A 61 -5.54 -30.73 31.10
CA PRO A 61 -6.90 -30.96 31.61
C PRO A 61 -7.59 -29.73 32.19
N ASP A 62 -6.84 -28.70 32.56
CA ASP A 62 -7.32 -27.41 33.04
C ASP A 62 -7.64 -26.39 31.91
N GLY A 63 -7.47 -26.80 30.65
CA GLY A 63 -7.72 -25.99 29.46
C GLY A 63 -6.56 -25.09 29.05
N THR A 64 -5.42 -25.12 29.75
CA THR A 64 -4.22 -24.38 29.36
C THR A 64 -3.51 -25.07 28.20
N VAL A 65 -2.99 -24.30 27.24
CA VAL A 65 -2.20 -24.82 26.11
C VAL A 65 -0.73 -24.69 26.47
N THR A 66 0.03 -25.77 26.26
CA THR A 66 1.48 -25.75 26.47
C THR A 66 2.19 -24.88 25.43
N GLU A 67 3.31 -24.25 25.78
CA GLU A 67 4.01 -23.33 24.90
C GLU A 67 5.53 -23.47 25.00
N GLY A 68 6.23 -23.18 23.90
CA GLY A 68 7.67 -23.27 23.80
C GLY A 68 8.15 -23.54 22.38
N ASP A 69 9.47 -23.54 22.21
CA ASP A 69 10.14 -23.93 20.99
C ASP A 69 10.27 -25.47 20.93
N TYR A 70 10.39 -26.00 19.72
CA TYR A 70 10.62 -27.42 19.51
C TYR A 70 11.68 -27.67 18.44
N ARG A 71 12.29 -28.86 18.50
CA ARG A 71 13.14 -29.41 17.45
C ARG A 71 12.39 -30.56 16.78
N LEU A 72 12.26 -30.52 15.46
CA LEU A 72 11.65 -31.56 14.64
C LEU A 72 12.73 -32.23 13.76
N LEU A 73 12.84 -33.54 13.86
CA LEU A 73 13.67 -34.39 13.02
C LEU A 73 12.76 -35.28 12.17
N VAL A 74 13.04 -35.34 10.87
CA VAL A 74 12.26 -36.13 9.91
C VAL A 74 13.23 -36.88 9.01
N GLY A 75 13.06 -38.19 8.89
CA GLY A 75 13.93 -39.05 8.08
C GLY A 75 13.16 -40.11 7.30
N SER A 76 13.66 -40.40 6.10
CA SER A 76 13.20 -41.55 5.32
C SER A 76 14.20 -42.70 5.50
N ASN A 77 13.72 -43.84 6.01
CA ASN A 77 14.55 -45.02 6.32
C ASN A 77 15.74 -44.74 7.27
N GLU A 78 15.55 -43.81 8.20
CA GLU A 78 16.56 -43.42 9.20
C GLU A 78 16.03 -43.69 10.62
N PRO A 79 16.40 -44.81 11.25
CA PRO A 79 15.94 -45.17 12.60
C PRO A 79 16.46 -44.24 13.70
N ASP A 80 17.64 -43.63 13.50
CA ASP A 80 18.26 -42.75 14.51
C ASP A 80 17.47 -41.44 14.73
N VAL A 81 16.53 -41.14 13.83
CA VAL A 81 15.56 -40.04 14.03
C VAL A 81 14.68 -40.32 15.24
N LEU A 82 14.24 -41.56 15.45
CA LEU A 82 13.31 -41.93 16.54
C LEU A 82 13.89 -41.70 17.94
N THR A 83 15.21 -41.63 18.06
CA THR A 83 15.93 -41.43 19.33
C THR A 83 16.41 -39.98 19.51
N GLY A 84 16.16 -39.10 18.54
CA GLY A 84 16.64 -37.71 18.57
C GLY A 84 18.13 -37.55 18.30
N GLN A 85 18.82 -38.61 17.85
CA GLN A 85 20.27 -38.66 17.65
C GLN A 85 20.72 -38.49 16.20
N ALA A 86 19.79 -38.50 15.24
CA ALA A 86 20.10 -38.28 13.83
C ALA A 86 20.62 -36.86 13.56
N GLU A 87 21.63 -36.78 12.68
CA GLU A 87 22.17 -35.52 12.16
C GLU A 87 21.62 -35.24 10.74
N PRO A 88 21.44 -33.98 10.33
CA PRO A 88 20.95 -33.65 8.98
C PRO A 88 21.90 -34.13 7.88
N GLN A 89 21.41 -35.03 7.01
CA GLN A 89 22.17 -35.58 5.88
C GLN A 89 21.26 -35.92 4.69
N GLY A 90 21.82 -35.93 3.48
CA GLY A 90 21.12 -36.32 2.26
C GLY A 90 20.19 -35.25 1.70
N ASP A 91 19.21 -35.70 0.91
CA ASP A 91 18.20 -34.84 0.28
C ASP A 91 17.11 -34.43 1.29
N ARG A 92 16.42 -33.31 1.00
CA ARG A 92 15.34 -32.81 1.86
C ARG A 92 14.17 -33.79 1.87
N VAL A 93 13.71 -34.15 3.08
CA VAL A 93 12.54 -35.02 3.28
C VAL A 93 11.22 -34.22 3.32
N LEU A 94 11.29 -32.95 3.72
CA LEU A 94 10.15 -32.04 3.76
C LEU A 94 10.18 -31.09 2.56
N ASP A 95 9.01 -30.88 1.96
CA ASP A 95 8.83 -29.84 0.96
C ASP A 95 8.97 -28.46 1.63
N ALA A 96 9.88 -27.67 1.10
CA ALA A 96 10.02 -26.26 1.47
C ALA A 96 9.18 -25.41 0.51
N PRO A 97 8.62 -24.28 0.96
CA PRO A 97 7.90 -23.40 0.06
C PRO A 97 8.82 -22.92 -1.05
N ILE A 98 8.28 -22.87 -2.28
CA ILE A 98 8.97 -22.35 -3.43
C ILE A 98 9.06 -20.83 -3.27
N VAL A 99 10.30 -20.32 -3.27
CA VAL A 99 10.56 -18.87 -3.21
C VAL A 99 10.38 -18.27 -4.60
N VAL A 100 9.52 -17.26 -4.69
CA VAL A 100 9.20 -16.52 -5.91
C VAL A 100 9.77 -15.12 -5.81
N GLU A 101 10.86 -14.86 -6.54
CA GLU A 101 11.47 -13.55 -6.65
C GLU A 101 10.56 -12.66 -7.51
N THR A 102 9.96 -11.65 -6.89
CA THR A 102 8.94 -10.79 -7.50
C THR A 102 9.46 -9.36 -7.62
N GLY A 103 9.32 -8.77 -8.80
CA GLY A 103 9.69 -7.39 -9.06
C GLY A 103 8.64 -6.67 -9.90
N LEU A 104 8.55 -5.36 -9.72
CA LEU A 104 7.58 -4.51 -10.40
C LEU A 104 8.26 -3.28 -11.01
N LYS A 105 8.01 -3.00 -12.28
CA LYS A 105 8.40 -1.76 -12.95
C LYS A 105 7.18 -0.92 -13.26
N ILE A 106 7.21 0.36 -12.90
CA ILE A 106 6.19 1.32 -13.33
C ILE A 106 6.71 2.01 -14.60
N LEU A 107 6.04 1.77 -15.72
CA LEU A 107 6.41 2.34 -17.03
C LEU A 107 5.79 3.72 -17.23
N ARG A 108 4.56 3.91 -16.74
CA ARG A 108 3.84 5.19 -16.81
C ARG A 108 2.85 5.31 -15.67
N ILE A 109 2.71 6.50 -15.12
CA ILE A 109 1.59 6.89 -14.27
C ILE A 109 0.63 7.65 -15.19
N ALA A 110 -0.49 7.03 -15.53
CA ALA A 110 -1.39 7.55 -16.56
C ALA A 110 -2.36 8.60 -16.03
N ALA A 111 -2.78 8.47 -14.76
CA ALA A 111 -3.65 9.40 -14.09
C ALA A 111 -3.59 9.20 -12.57
N VAL A 112 -3.73 10.28 -11.82
CA VAL A 112 -3.99 10.26 -10.38
C VAL A 112 -5.34 10.93 -10.14
N ASP A 113 -6.31 10.19 -9.64
CA ASP A 113 -7.60 10.72 -9.23
C ASP A 113 -7.56 10.96 -7.72
N SER A 114 -7.29 12.22 -7.34
CA SER A 114 -7.25 12.62 -5.94
C SER A 114 -8.62 12.53 -5.26
N ALA A 115 -9.74 12.63 -5.99
CA ALA A 115 -11.07 12.65 -5.40
C ALA A 115 -11.57 11.25 -5.07
N ASN A 116 -11.25 10.29 -5.93
CA ASN A 116 -11.56 8.88 -5.75
C ASN A 116 -10.41 8.08 -5.11
N GLU A 117 -9.36 8.78 -4.68
CA GLU A 117 -8.18 8.23 -4.00
C GLU A 117 -7.57 7.03 -4.77
N ASN A 118 -7.39 7.18 -6.08
CA ASN A 118 -6.83 6.11 -6.90
C ASN A 118 -5.86 6.62 -7.94
N PHE A 119 -5.07 5.72 -8.51
CA PHE A 119 -4.16 6.05 -9.59
C PHE A 119 -4.11 4.92 -10.61
N THR A 120 -3.92 5.28 -11.87
CA THR A 120 -3.81 4.34 -12.99
C THR A 120 -2.37 4.26 -13.44
N ALA A 121 -1.82 3.05 -13.48
CA ALA A 121 -0.45 2.81 -13.89
C ALA A 121 -0.38 1.78 -15.02
N LEU A 122 0.55 2.05 -15.95
CA LEU A 122 1.08 1.04 -16.84
C LEU A 122 2.32 0.45 -16.17
N ALA A 123 2.27 -0.82 -15.81
CA ALA A 123 3.33 -1.48 -15.07
C ALA A 123 3.71 -2.82 -15.71
N SER A 124 4.88 -3.33 -15.33
CA SER A 124 5.33 -4.68 -15.67
C SER A 124 5.73 -5.43 -14.41
N VAL A 125 5.15 -6.60 -14.21
CA VAL A 125 5.53 -7.52 -13.13
C VAL A 125 6.40 -8.64 -13.71
N ARG A 126 7.42 -9.04 -12.96
CA ARG A 126 8.24 -10.22 -13.24
C ARG A 126 8.32 -11.09 -11.99
N MET A 127 8.14 -12.39 -12.18
CA MET A 127 8.26 -13.40 -11.14
C MET A 127 9.22 -14.48 -11.64
N ASP A 128 10.27 -14.76 -10.87
CA ASP A 128 11.25 -15.80 -11.15
C ASP A 128 11.24 -16.82 -10.00
N TRP A 129 11.20 -18.12 -10.32
CA TRP A 129 11.30 -19.19 -9.32
C TRP A 129 11.88 -20.46 -9.95
N THR A 130 12.14 -21.46 -9.11
CA THR A 130 12.59 -22.78 -9.57
C THR A 130 11.67 -23.83 -8.99
N ASP A 131 11.02 -24.59 -9.85
CA ASP A 131 10.14 -25.71 -9.49
C ASP A 131 10.60 -26.98 -10.24
N PRO A 132 11.16 -27.98 -9.52
CA PRO A 132 11.57 -29.25 -10.12
C PRO A 132 10.44 -29.98 -10.86
N GLU A 133 9.17 -29.78 -10.49
CA GLU A 133 8.03 -30.42 -11.17
C GLU A 133 7.76 -29.84 -12.57
N LEU A 134 8.28 -28.64 -12.86
CA LEU A 134 8.20 -28.01 -14.18
C LEU A 134 9.37 -28.40 -15.10
N ALA A 135 10.37 -29.13 -14.59
CA ALA A 135 11.50 -29.59 -15.37
C ALA A 135 11.06 -30.53 -16.50
N PHE A 136 11.78 -30.49 -17.62
CA PHE A 136 11.50 -31.33 -18.77
C PHE A 136 12.79 -31.76 -19.46
N SER A 137 12.77 -32.93 -20.09
CA SER A 137 13.92 -33.40 -20.88
C SER A 137 14.04 -32.57 -22.16
N PRO A 138 15.19 -31.90 -22.40
CA PRO A 138 15.44 -31.15 -23.64
C PRO A 138 15.27 -31.99 -24.89
N ASP A 139 15.61 -33.28 -24.81
CA ASP A 139 15.58 -34.23 -25.94
C ASP A 139 14.16 -34.44 -26.46
N THR A 140 13.13 -34.24 -25.62
CA THR A 140 11.72 -34.41 -26.02
C THR A 140 11.20 -33.30 -26.92
N CYS A 141 11.79 -32.11 -26.86
CA CYS A 141 11.36 -30.94 -27.63
C CYS A 141 12.48 -30.35 -28.52
N ASP A 142 13.69 -30.89 -28.45
CA ASP A 142 14.91 -30.30 -29.01
C ASP A 142 15.07 -28.82 -28.59
N CYS A 143 14.79 -28.55 -27.31
CA CYS A 143 14.71 -27.19 -26.78
C CYS A 143 15.25 -27.11 -25.35
N THR A 144 15.97 -26.04 -25.02
CA THR A 144 16.43 -25.78 -23.64
C THR A 144 15.47 -24.90 -22.86
N VAL A 145 14.58 -24.19 -23.57
CA VAL A 145 13.56 -23.30 -23.01
C VAL A 145 12.26 -23.47 -23.78
N LYS A 146 11.16 -23.65 -23.06
CA LYS A 146 9.80 -23.53 -23.60
C LYS A 146 9.31 -22.12 -23.32
N LEU A 147 8.98 -21.39 -24.38
CA LEU A 147 8.45 -20.02 -24.30
C LEU A 147 6.96 -20.04 -24.68
N TYR A 148 6.14 -19.39 -23.87
CA TYR A 148 4.71 -19.22 -24.08
C TYR A 148 4.39 -17.73 -24.14
N SER A 149 3.62 -17.33 -25.15
CA SER A 149 3.23 -15.93 -25.38
C SER A 149 1.72 -15.73 -25.35
N ASP A 150 1.27 -14.68 -24.67
CA ASP A 150 -0.11 -14.23 -24.58
C ASP A 150 -1.13 -15.36 -24.35
N LYS A 151 -1.88 -15.75 -25.38
CA LYS A 151 -2.91 -16.81 -25.31
C LYS A 151 -2.34 -18.19 -25.00
N GLU A 152 -1.08 -18.44 -25.33
CA GLU A 152 -0.42 -19.71 -25.02
C GLU A 152 -0.17 -19.84 -23.52
N VAL A 153 -0.02 -18.72 -22.81
CA VAL A 153 0.10 -18.72 -21.34
C VAL A 153 -1.17 -19.26 -20.71
N ASP A 154 -2.37 -18.86 -21.15
CA ASP A 154 -3.63 -19.35 -20.57
C ASP A 154 -3.80 -20.87 -20.74
N ARG A 155 -3.42 -21.39 -21.92
CA ARG A 155 -3.41 -22.84 -22.15
C ARG A 155 -2.39 -23.53 -21.24
N PHE A 156 -1.17 -23.02 -21.20
CA PHE A 156 -0.11 -23.56 -20.35
C PHE A 156 -0.52 -23.58 -18.87
N LEU A 157 -1.10 -22.48 -18.36
CA LEU A 157 -1.61 -22.38 -16.98
C LEU A 157 -2.70 -23.42 -16.69
N SER A 158 -3.57 -23.69 -17.68
CA SER A 158 -4.58 -24.75 -17.56
C SER A 158 -3.94 -26.15 -17.49
N ASP A 159 -2.84 -26.37 -18.20
CA ASP A 159 -2.13 -27.65 -18.23
C ASP A 159 -1.31 -27.91 -16.95
N VAL A 160 -0.69 -26.88 -16.37
CA VAL A 160 0.09 -27.02 -15.11
C VAL A 160 -0.79 -27.04 -13.86
N GLY A 161 -1.99 -26.46 -13.93
CA GLY A 161 -2.94 -26.41 -12.82
C GLY A 161 -2.41 -25.60 -11.63
N SER A 162 -2.51 -26.14 -10.43
CA SER A 162 -2.09 -25.45 -9.19
C SER A 162 -0.57 -25.36 -8.97
N ARG A 163 0.24 -25.82 -9.94
CA ARG A 163 1.71 -25.83 -9.88
C ARG A 163 2.33 -24.55 -10.45
N TRP A 164 1.66 -23.44 -10.22
CA TRP A 164 2.07 -22.13 -10.70
C TRP A 164 1.74 -21.09 -9.63
N PRO A 165 2.65 -20.17 -9.29
CA PRO A 165 2.37 -19.14 -8.28
C PRO A 165 1.35 -18.14 -8.84
N ALA A 166 0.07 -18.43 -8.65
CA ALA A 166 -1.01 -17.54 -9.00
C ALA A 166 -1.01 -16.33 -8.06
N PHE A 167 -1.30 -15.15 -8.58
CA PHE A 167 -1.25 -13.90 -7.82
C PHE A 167 -2.39 -12.96 -8.20
N THR A 168 -2.68 -12.02 -7.31
CA THR A 168 -3.60 -10.92 -7.53
C THR A 168 -3.02 -9.61 -7.04
N PHE A 169 -3.52 -8.49 -7.56
CA PHE A 169 -3.27 -7.18 -6.97
C PHE A 169 -4.40 -6.84 -6.01
N PHE A 170 -4.10 -6.76 -4.71
CA PHE A 170 -5.13 -6.66 -3.67
C PHE A 170 -5.91 -5.34 -3.73
N ASN A 171 -5.21 -4.22 -3.98
CA ASN A 171 -5.84 -2.90 -4.12
C ASN A 171 -6.22 -2.55 -5.57
N GLN A 172 -6.39 -3.55 -6.44
CA GLN A 172 -6.84 -3.33 -7.81
C GLN A 172 -8.31 -2.90 -7.85
N LEU A 173 -8.60 -1.86 -8.63
CA LEU A 173 -9.96 -1.43 -8.94
C LEU A 173 -10.34 -1.86 -10.36
N GLY A 174 -11.45 -2.59 -10.48
CA GLY A 174 -11.96 -3.05 -11.77
C GLY A 174 -11.01 -4.05 -12.45
N ASN A 175 -10.90 -3.93 -13.78
CA ASN A 175 -10.15 -4.88 -14.59
C ASN A 175 -8.67 -4.49 -14.70
N ARG A 176 -7.80 -5.51 -14.65
CA ARG A 176 -6.43 -5.43 -15.17
C ARG A 176 -6.45 -5.75 -16.66
N TRP A 177 -5.77 -4.94 -17.47
CA TRP A 177 -5.66 -5.11 -18.91
C TRP A 177 -4.24 -5.53 -19.28
N PRO A 178 -3.96 -6.83 -19.44
CA PRO A 178 -2.66 -7.31 -19.89
C PRO A 178 -2.41 -6.85 -21.33
N GLN A 179 -1.25 -6.24 -21.58
CA GLN A 179 -0.79 -5.87 -22.92
C GLN A 179 0.10 -6.93 -23.54
N SER A 180 0.93 -7.56 -22.72
CA SER A 180 1.80 -8.67 -23.13
C SER A 180 2.03 -9.61 -21.96
N ARG A 181 1.91 -10.92 -22.18
CA ARG A 181 2.22 -11.94 -21.18
C ARG A 181 3.19 -12.95 -21.74
N THR A 182 4.19 -13.31 -20.95
CA THR A 182 5.18 -14.32 -21.32
C THR A 182 5.44 -15.25 -20.14
N ALA A 183 5.55 -16.54 -20.44
CA ALA A 183 6.04 -17.53 -19.51
C ALA A 183 7.21 -18.28 -20.16
N ALA A 184 8.31 -18.44 -19.45
CA ALA A 184 9.48 -19.19 -19.91
C ALA A 184 9.81 -20.28 -18.89
N ILE A 185 9.99 -21.51 -19.36
CA ILE A 185 10.36 -22.67 -18.54
C ILE A 185 11.65 -23.24 -19.10
N TRP A 186 12.69 -23.30 -18.27
CA TRP A 186 13.96 -23.93 -18.59
C TRP A 186 13.91 -25.41 -18.27
N SER A 187 14.75 -26.20 -18.93
CA SER A 187 14.78 -27.66 -18.75
C SER A 187 15.10 -28.13 -17.32
N ASP A 188 15.72 -27.26 -16.51
CA ASP A 188 16.06 -27.49 -15.11
C ASP A 188 14.94 -27.14 -14.13
N GLY A 189 13.77 -26.72 -14.61
CA GLY A 189 12.62 -26.34 -13.77
C GLY A 189 12.64 -24.87 -13.33
N ARG A 190 13.64 -24.07 -13.74
CA ARG A 190 13.53 -22.62 -13.60
C ARG A 190 12.34 -22.13 -14.42
N ALA A 191 11.60 -21.19 -13.87
CA ALA A 191 10.44 -20.60 -14.48
C ALA A 191 10.48 -19.08 -14.32
N ARG A 192 9.97 -18.39 -15.34
CA ARG A 192 9.78 -16.95 -15.35
C ARG A 192 8.41 -16.61 -15.87
N TYR A 193 7.71 -15.77 -15.14
CA TYR A 193 6.52 -15.07 -15.62
C TYR A 193 6.84 -13.60 -15.76
N ALA A 194 6.43 -13.00 -16.88
CA ALA A 194 6.46 -11.56 -17.05
C ALA A 194 5.20 -11.07 -17.74
N GLU A 195 4.61 -10.01 -17.21
CA GLU A 195 3.39 -9.39 -17.73
C GLU A 195 3.55 -7.87 -17.71
N SER A 196 3.16 -7.22 -18.81
CA SER A 196 2.94 -5.77 -18.85
C SER A 196 1.43 -5.52 -18.89
N PHE A 197 0.93 -4.63 -18.04
CA PHE A 197 -0.50 -4.43 -17.86
C PHE A 197 -0.83 -2.98 -17.49
N SER A 198 -2.05 -2.56 -17.83
CA SER A 198 -2.64 -1.31 -17.37
C SER A 198 -3.74 -1.60 -16.36
N THR A 199 -3.70 -0.95 -15.20
CA THR A 199 -4.75 -1.07 -14.19
C THR A 199 -4.80 0.13 -13.26
N THR A 200 -5.88 0.22 -12.50
CA THR A 200 -6.12 1.27 -11.51
C THR A 200 -5.99 0.66 -10.12
N PHE A 201 -5.26 1.35 -9.24
CA PHE A 201 -5.02 0.95 -7.86
C PHE A 201 -5.67 1.95 -6.92
N GLN A 202 -6.37 1.44 -5.90
CA GLN A 202 -6.80 2.22 -4.76
C GLN A 202 -5.59 2.61 -3.93
N ALA A 203 -5.52 3.87 -3.52
CA ALA A 203 -4.61 4.38 -2.52
C ALA A 203 -5.42 5.07 -1.42
N ASP A 204 -4.86 5.18 -0.23
CA ASP A 204 -5.51 5.90 0.88
C ASP A 204 -4.72 7.20 1.09
N PHE A 205 -5.17 8.28 0.42
CA PHE A 205 -4.47 9.57 0.46
C PHE A 205 -4.87 10.42 1.67
N ASP A 206 -3.93 11.22 2.18
CA ASP A 206 -4.21 12.22 3.23
C ASP A 206 -3.99 13.64 2.68
N PHE A 207 -5.08 14.34 2.39
CA PHE A 207 -5.06 15.70 1.85
C PHE A 207 -5.18 16.79 2.92
N ARG A 208 -5.08 16.48 4.22
CA ARG A 208 -5.19 17.52 5.27
C ARG A 208 -4.21 18.66 5.04
N GLN A 209 -2.98 18.35 4.62
CA GLN A 209 -1.93 19.33 4.35
C GLN A 209 -1.96 19.90 2.94
N TYR A 210 -2.97 19.59 2.12
CA TYR A 210 -3.05 20.03 0.73
C TYR A 210 -2.89 21.55 0.58
N PRO A 211 -2.06 22.04 -0.37
CA PRO A 211 -1.31 21.28 -1.40
C PRO A 211 0.10 20.82 -0.96
N PHE A 212 0.49 20.98 0.29
CA PHE A 212 1.81 20.61 0.81
C PHE A 212 1.90 19.14 1.27
N ASP A 213 0.94 18.32 0.86
CA ASP A 213 0.84 16.92 1.20
C ASP A 213 1.93 16.07 0.53
N ASN A 214 2.27 14.97 1.19
CA ASN A 214 3.12 13.92 0.63
C ASN A 214 2.35 12.61 0.60
N GLN A 215 2.07 12.10 -0.60
CA GLN A 215 1.26 10.90 -0.78
C GLN A 215 2.13 9.65 -0.95
N THR A 216 1.60 8.51 -0.54
CA THR A 216 2.20 7.19 -0.77
C THR A 216 1.31 6.41 -1.73
N PHE A 217 1.93 5.77 -2.71
CA PHE A 217 1.23 5.02 -3.76
C PHE A 217 1.59 3.53 -3.63
N PRO A 218 0.77 2.75 -2.92
CA PRO A 218 1.04 1.34 -2.72
C PRO A 218 0.48 0.47 -3.86
N ILE A 219 1.17 -0.64 -4.13
CA ILE A 219 0.75 -1.72 -5.02
C ILE A 219 0.99 -3.02 -4.27
N TYR A 220 -0.08 -3.69 -3.88
CA TYR A 220 -0.02 -4.93 -3.11
C TYR A 220 -0.19 -6.13 -4.03
N LEU A 221 0.84 -6.97 -4.14
CA LEU A 221 0.80 -8.24 -4.85
C LEU A 221 0.67 -9.38 -3.84
N ASP A 222 -0.43 -10.10 -3.90
CA ASP A 222 -0.69 -11.26 -3.04
C ASP A 222 -0.55 -12.53 -3.87
N LEU A 223 0.19 -13.50 -3.35
CA LEU A 223 0.08 -14.87 -3.84
C LEU A 223 -1.27 -15.45 -3.42
N LEU A 224 -1.85 -16.31 -4.26
CA LEU A 224 -3.14 -16.95 -3.99
C LEU A 224 -3.00 -18.28 -3.24
N TYR A 225 -1.79 -18.80 -3.15
CA TYR A 225 -1.49 -20.04 -2.45
C TYR A 225 -0.88 -19.75 -1.07
N PRO A 226 -1.10 -20.65 -0.08
CA PRO A 226 -0.53 -20.49 1.25
C PRO A 226 0.99 -20.37 1.25
N THR A 227 1.51 -19.71 2.27
CA THR A 227 2.95 -19.59 2.56
C THR A 227 3.69 -20.92 2.69
N ALA A 228 2.96 -22.02 2.94
CA ALA A 228 3.49 -23.37 2.93
C ALA A 228 3.88 -23.87 1.52
N MET A 229 3.25 -23.34 0.45
CA MET A 229 3.54 -23.70 -0.93
C MET A 229 4.45 -22.68 -1.61
N TYR A 230 4.12 -21.39 -1.48
CA TYR A 230 4.87 -20.32 -2.14
C TYR A 230 5.11 -19.14 -1.20
N THR A 231 6.31 -18.59 -1.26
CA THR A 231 6.68 -17.34 -0.60
C THR A 231 7.20 -16.36 -1.63
N SER A 232 7.02 -15.06 -1.40
CA SER A 232 7.48 -14.00 -2.31
C SER A 232 8.62 -13.22 -1.67
N THR A 233 9.68 -13.01 -2.43
CA THR A 233 10.83 -12.18 -2.03
C THR A 233 11.15 -11.14 -3.11
N GLU A 234 11.86 -10.07 -2.77
CA GLU A 234 12.18 -9.03 -3.75
C GLU A 234 13.13 -9.55 -4.84
N LEU A 235 12.77 -9.35 -6.10
CA LEU A 235 13.70 -9.51 -7.22
C LEU A 235 14.68 -8.32 -7.27
N ALA A 236 15.85 -8.53 -6.65
CA ALA A 236 16.86 -7.48 -6.45
C ALA A 236 17.23 -6.73 -7.75
N GLY A 237 17.13 -5.40 -7.70
CA GLY A 237 17.52 -4.51 -8.81
C GLY A 237 16.56 -4.51 -10.01
N TYR A 238 15.40 -5.16 -9.91
CA TYR A 238 14.39 -5.10 -10.96
C TYR A 238 13.35 -4.00 -10.72
N SER A 239 13.00 -3.73 -9.47
CA SER A 239 11.91 -2.81 -9.15
C SER A 239 12.32 -1.36 -9.36
N GLU A 240 11.66 -0.66 -10.29
CA GLU A 240 11.99 0.73 -10.63
C GLU A 240 10.79 1.49 -11.23
N ILE A 241 10.91 2.82 -11.31
CA ILE A 241 9.98 3.68 -12.04
C ILE A 241 10.74 4.27 -13.22
N ASP A 242 10.16 4.17 -14.42
CA ASP A 242 10.74 4.75 -15.63
C ASP A 242 10.91 6.26 -15.44
N PRO A 243 12.10 6.85 -15.69
CA PRO A 243 12.29 8.30 -15.62
C PRO A 243 11.35 9.10 -16.53
N ALA A 244 10.82 8.48 -17.59
CA ALA A 244 9.81 9.04 -18.48
C ALA A 244 8.38 8.59 -18.11
N HIS A 245 8.09 8.44 -16.82
CA HIS A 245 6.79 8.02 -16.29
C HIS A 245 5.62 8.95 -16.63
N GLY A 246 5.88 10.20 -17.03
CA GLY A 246 4.88 11.13 -17.56
C GLY A 246 3.93 11.76 -16.53
N GLU A 247 4.29 11.73 -15.25
CA GLU A 247 3.55 12.43 -14.17
C GLU A 247 4.27 13.74 -13.85
N ASP A 248 3.56 14.86 -13.91
CA ASP A 248 4.11 16.21 -13.76
C ASP A 248 3.51 16.96 -12.55
N GLU A 249 2.45 16.45 -11.93
CA GLU A 249 1.85 17.03 -10.73
C GLU A 249 2.64 16.67 -9.47
N PHE A 250 3.29 15.50 -9.47
CA PHE A 250 4.03 14.96 -8.32
C PHE A 250 5.51 14.72 -8.64
N ILE A 251 6.36 14.88 -7.62
CA ILE A 251 7.77 14.51 -7.64
C ILE A 251 7.87 13.03 -7.23
N VAL A 252 7.99 12.14 -8.20
CA VAL A 252 7.98 10.69 -7.95
C VAL A 252 9.31 10.21 -7.37
N SER A 253 9.28 9.59 -6.19
CA SER A 253 10.46 8.93 -5.60
C SER A 253 10.76 7.58 -6.26
N GLY A 254 11.91 6.98 -5.93
CA GLY A 254 12.19 5.59 -6.29
C GLY A 254 11.15 4.61 -5.71
N LEU A 255 10.96 3.49 -6.40
CA LEU A 255 10.11 2.39 -5.96
C LEU A 255 10.82 1.61 -4.86
N THR A 256 10.09 1.28 -3.80
CA THR A 256 10.56 0.42 -2.70
C THR A 256 9.73 -0.85 -2.67
N ALA A 257 10.32 -1.97 -2.24
CA ALA A 257 9.65 -3.25 -2.06
C ALA A 257 9.73 -3.68 -0.59
N ALA A 258 8.65 -4.29 -0.09
CA ALA A 258 8.58 -4.82 1.27
C ALA A 258 7.82 -6.15 1.30
N GLU A 259 8.40 -7.13 1.97
CA GLU A 259 7.84 -8.46 2.16
C GLU A 259 6.96 -8.50 3.42
N SER A 260 5.81 -9.16 3.31
CA SER A 260 4.89 -9.35 4.43
C SER A 260 4.06 -10.62 4.26
N VAL A 261 3.45 -11.08 5.34
CA VAL A 261 2.50 -12.20 5.33
C VAL A 261 1.14 -11.65 5.77
N VAL A 262 0.09 -11.99 5.02
CA VAL A 262 -1.28 -11.57 5.28
C VAL A 262 -2.22 -12.76 5.26
N THR A 263 -3.29 -12.72 6.04
CA THR A 263 -4.36 -13.73 6.01
C THR A 263 -5.55 -13.13 5.25
N PRO A 264 -5.86 -13.59 4.03
CA PRO A 264 -6.95 -13.03 3.23
C PRO A 264 -8.30 -13.22 3.93
N SER A 265 -9.24 -12.30 3.76
CA SER A 265 -10.58 -12.46 4.35
C SER A 265 -11.37 -13.66 3.82
N ALA A 266 -10.97 -14.20 2.67
CA ALA A 266 -11.62 -15.32 1.99
C ALA A 266 -10.94 -16.68 2.23
N ALA A 267 -9.80 -16.71 2.93
CA ALA A 267 -9.04 -17.94 3.18
C ALA A 267 -8.48 -17.92 4.61
N ASP A 268 -8.54 -19.07 5.29
CA ASP A 268 -8.02 -19.19 6.66
C ASP A 268 -6.48 -19.27 6.70
N ASP A 269 -5.84 -19.57 5.57
CA ASP A 269 -4.40 -19.75 5.48
C ASP A 269 -3.65 -18.45 5.15
N PRO A 270 -2.48 -18.20 5.79
CA PRO A 270 -1.65 -17.04 5.48
C PRO A 270 -1.00 -17.17 4.10
N VAL A 271 -1.00 -16.07 3.34
CA VAL A 271 -0.37 -15.93 2.02
C VAL A 271 0.74 -14.88 2.04
N SER A 272 1.68 -14.99 1.11
CA SER A 272 2.76 -14.02 0.97
C SER A 272 2.28 -12.78 0.21
N ARG A 273 2.61 -11.58 0.73
CA ARG A 273 2.35 -10.28 0.10
C ARG A 273 3.66 -9.54 -0.17
N MET A 274 3.83 -9.11 -1.40
CA MET A 274 4.85 -8.14 -1.80
C MET A 274 4.22 -6.76 -1.95
N THR A 275 4.72 -5.78 -1.20
CA THR A 275 4.26 -4.39 -1.26
C THR A 275 5.27 -3.57 -2.04
N PHE A 276 4.86 -3.03 -3.19
CA PHE A 276 5.64 -2.04 -3.91
C PHE A 276 5.08 -0.66 -3.62
N SER A 277 5.89 0.31 -3.22
CA SER A 277 5.40 1.66 -2.94
C SER A 277 6.41 2.74 -3.26
N PHE A 278 5.90 3.91 -3.62
CA PHE A 278 6.69 5.12 -3.80
C PHE A 278 5.99 6.30 -3.12
N SER A 279 6.77 7.28 -2.70
CA SER A 279 6.31 8.54 -2.14
C SER A 279 6.33 9.61 -3.22
N ALA A 280 5.31 10.46 -3.27
CA ALA A 280 5.25 11.53 -4.24
C ALA A 280 4.69 12.82 -3.60
N PRO A 281 5.55 13.77 -3.19
CA PRO A 281 5.10 15.11 -2.83
C PRO A 281 4.75 15.92 -4.10
N ARG A 282 3.84 16.88 -3.97
CA ARG A 282 3.36 17.70 -5.10
C ARG A 282 4.38 18.74 -5.57
N HIS A 283 4.33 19.09 -6.85
CA HIS A 283 5.06 20.23 -7.41
C HIS A 283 4.40 21.56 -7.00
N MET A 284 5.11 22.35 -6.18
CA MET A 284 4.52 23.56 -5.58
C MET A 284 4.39 24.76 -6.53
N ASN A 285 5.08 24.77 -7.66
CA ASN A 285 5.17 25.93 -8.55
C ASN A 285 3.79 26.40 -9.06
N TYR A 286 2.93 25.44 -9.45
CA TYR A 286 1.57 25.71 -9.89
C TYR A 286 0.77 26.39 -8.77
N TYR A 287 0.76 25.80 -7.57
CA TYR A 287 -0.01 26.29 -6.44
C TYR A 287 0.48 27.66 -5.96
N VAL A 288 1.78 27.89 -5.91
CA VAL A 288 2.34 29.20 -5.53
C VAL A 288 1.88 30.30 -6.48
N LEU A 289 1.95 30.07 -7.80
CA LEU A 289 1.67 31.10 -8.80
C LEU A 289 0.19 31.26 -9.13
N GLN A 290 -0.57 30.16 -9.21
CA GLN A 290 -1.96 30.17 -9.66
C GLN A 290 -2.96 30.17 -8.50
N VAL A 291 -2.55 29.83 -7.28
CA VAL A 291 -3.43 29.76 -6.11
C VAL A 291 -3.04 30.80 -5.06
N PHE A 292 -1.85 30.67 -4.47
CA PHE A 292 -1.44 31.53 -3.35
C PHE A 292 -1.19 32.98 -3.75
N LEU A 293 -0.60 33.23 -4.91
CA LEU A 293 -0.36 34.60 -5.38
C LEU A 293 -1.66 35.38 -5.63
N PRO A 294 -2.68 34.86 -6.34
CA PRO A 294 -3.98 35.52 -6.44
C PRO A 294 -4.67 35.76 -5.09
N ILE A 295 -4.62 34.78 -4.17
CA ILE A 295 -5.17 34.94 -2.80
C ILE A 295 -4.47 36.11 -2.10
N LEU A 296 -3.14 36.16 -2.16
CA LEU A 296 -2.36 37.26 -1.58
C LEU A 296 -2.76 38.61 -2.18
N LEU A 297 -2.97 38.71 -3.49
CA LEU A 297 -3.42 39.94 -4.14
C LEU A 297 -4.81 40.37 -3.67
N ILE A 298 -5.76 39.44 -3.51
CA ILE A 298 -7.11 39.72 -2.97
C ILE A 298 -7.01 40.28 -1.54
N ILE A 299 -6.12 39.72 -0.72
CA ILE A 299 -5.87 40.19 0.65
C ILE A 299 -5.27 41.61 0.63
N MET A 300 -4.29 41.84 -0.24
CA MET A 300 -3.65 43.15 -0.40
C MET A 300 -4.62 44.23 -0.90
N ILE A 301 -5.51 43.90 -1.84
CA ILE A 301 -6.56 44.82 -2.31
C ILE A 301 -7.48 45.20 -1.14
N SER A 302 -7.91 44.22 -0.35
CA SER A 302 -8.72 44.43 0.86
C SER A 302 -8.02 45.39 1.83
N TRP A 303 -6.74 45.15 2.11
CA TRP A 303 -5.91 46.01 2.94
C TRP A 303 -5.79 47.44 2.39
N PHE A 304 -5.56 47.58 1.09
CA PHE A 304 -5.39 48.90 0.48
C PHE A 304 -6.64 49.77 0.53
N THR A 305 -7.83 49.18 0.67
CA THR A 305 -9.05 49.98 0.85
C THR A 305 -9.01 50.82 2.12
N PHE A 306 -8.31 50.40 3.18
CA PHE A 306 -8.24 51.16 4.45
C PHE A 306 -7.54 52.50 4.31
N PHE A 307 -6.64 52.68 3.34
CA PHE A 307 -6.00 53.98 3.11
C PHE A 307 -6.93 55.03 2.48
N LEU A 308 -8.09 54.63 1.95
CA LEU A 308 -9.02 55.54 1.26
C LEU A 308 -9.93 56.28 2.25
N ARG A 309 -9.83 57.60 2.38
CA ARG A 309 -10.73 58.35 3.31
C ARG A 309 -12.20 58.46 2.88
N ASP A 310 -12.57 57.89 1.73
CA ASP A 310 -13.94 57.87 1.22
C ASP A 310 -14.58 56.49 1.50
N TYR A 311 -15.40 56.42 2.55
CA TYR A 311 -16.04 55.18 2.98
C TYR A 311 -17.06 54.64 1.98
N THR A 312 -17.65 55.49 1.13
CA THR A 312 -18.57 55.01 0.07
C THR A 312 -17.78 54.20 -0.95
N ARG A 313 -16.64 54.73 -1.41
CA ARG A 313 -15.73 54.00 -2.31
C ARG A 313 -15.13 52.76 -1.66
N ARG A 314 -14.85 52.79 -0.35
CA ARG A 314 -14.40 51.59 0.38
C ARG A 314 -15.44 50.48 0.35
N ILE A 315 -16.72 50.80 0.56
CA ILE A 315 -17.80 49.82 0.50
C ILE A 315 -17.89 49.21 -0.90
N GLU A 316 -17.85 50.04 -1.95
CA GLU A 316 -17.87 49.58 -3.34
C GLU A 316 -16.68 48.65 -3.65
N ALA A 317 -15.47 49.06 -3.28
CA ALA A 317 -14.25 48.27 -3.47
C ALA A 317 -14.27 46.95 -2.68
N SER A 318 -14.75 46.98 -1.42
CA SER A 318 -14.85 45.78 -0.59
C SER A 318 -15.89 44.80 -1.12
N ALA A 319 -17.04 45.30 -1.60
CA ALA A 319 -18.06 44.48 -2.23
C ALA A 319 -17.55 43.83 -3.52
N ALA A 320 -16.82 44.60 -4.35
CA ALA A 320 -16.15 44.06 -5.53
C ALA A 320 -15.10 43.00 -5.17
N ASN A 321 -14.33 43.19 -4.09
CA ASN A 321 -13.32 42.21 -3.65
C ASN A 321 -13.94 40.91 -3.14
N VAL A 322 -15.06 40.97 -2.41
CA VAL A 322 -15.82 39.78 -2.01
C VAL A 322 -16.34 39.03 -3.23
N LEU A 323 -16.86 39.75 -4.24
CA LEU A 323 -17.32 39.15 -5.49
C LEU A 323 -16.16 38.49 -6.27
N LEU A 324 -15.01 39.16 -6.35
CA LEU A 324 -13.80 38.63 -6.95
C LEU A 324 -13.35 37.33 -6.25
N PHE A 325 -13.38 37.32 -4.92
CA PHE A 325 -13.05 36.12 -4.16
C PHE A 325 -14.02 34.97 -4.44
N ILE A 326 -15.32 35.22 -4.50
CA ILE A 326 -16.32 34.18 -4.84
C ILE A 326 -16.06 33.61 -6.24
N ALA A 327 -15.79 34.48 -7.22
CA ALA A 327 -15.47 34.06 -8.58
C ALA A 327 -14.18 33.22 -8.64
N PHE A 328 -13.13 33.65 -7.92
CA PHE A 328 -11.87 32.91 -7.82
C PHE A 328 -12.04 31.56 -7.12
N SER A 329 -12.77 31.52 -6.00
CA SER A 329 -13.07 30.27 -5.28
C SER A 329 -13.82 29.29 -6.17
N TRP A 330 -14.73 29.76 -7.02
CA TRP A 330 -15.45 28.90 -7.95
C TRP A 330 -14.56 28.41 -9.09
N SER A 331 -13.69 29.27 -9.64
CA SER A 331 -12.68 28.89 -10.63
C SER A 331 -11.72 27.79 -10.15
N LEU A 332 -11.54 27.68 -8.84
CA LEU A 332 -10.68 26.68 -8.24
C LEU A 332 -11.42 25.38 -7.88
N ALA A 333 -12.74 25.44 -7.66
CA ALA A 333 -13.55 24.32 -7.18
C ALA A 333 -13.56 23.11 -8.13
N ASP A 334 -13.38 23.34 -9.43
CA ASP A 334 -13.35 22.27 -10.44
C ASP A 334 -12.01 21.51 -10.47
N ASN A 335 -10.94 22.09 -9.90
CA ASN A 335 -9.60 21.53 -9.93
C ASN A 335 -9.22 20.78 -8.64
N TYR A 336 -10.10 20.76 -7.63
CA TYR A 336 -9.80 20.16 -6.33
C TYR A 336 -10.70 18.97 -6.02
N PRO A 337 -10.14 17.93 -5.37
CA PRO A 337 -10.93 16.78 -4.95
C PRO A 337 -11.99 17.20 -3.93
N ARG A 338 -13.20 16.66 -4.08
CA ARG A 338 -14.28 16.86 -3.12
C ARG A 338 -14.11 15.88 -1.97
N LEU A 339 -13.66 16.39 -0.83
CA LEU A 339 -13.34 15.58 0.34
C LEU A 339 -14.39 15.74 1.44
N GLY A 340 -14.51 14.70 2.28
CA GLY A 340 -15.38 14.73 3.46
C GLY A 340 -14.81 15.49 4.65
N TYR A 341 -13.59 16.04 4.54
CA TYR A 341 -12.88 16.77 5.57
C TYR A 341 -12.25 18.05 5.01
N VAL A 342 -11.90 18.98 5.90
CA VAL A 342 -11.32 20.29 5.54
C VAL A 342 -9.82 20.15 5.31
N THR A 343 -9.31 20.71 4.22
CA THR A 343 -7.87 20.81 3.95
C THR A 343 -7.28 22.14 4.45
N PHE A 344 -5.95 22.23 4.53
CA PHE A 344 -5.26 23.49 4.84
C PHE A 344 -5.69 24.62 3.90
N LEU A 345 -5.74 24.35 2.59
CA LEU A 345 -6.17 25.34 1.61
C LEU A 345 -7.65 25.76 1.81
N ASP A 346 -8.54 24.82 2.12
CA ASP A 346 -9.95 25.14 2.43
C ASP A 346 -10.06 26.06 3.64
N ALA A 347 -9.26 25.81 4.68
CA ALA A 347 -9.22 26.65 5.87
C ALA A 347 -8.69 28.07 5.55
N VAL A 348 -7.63 28.19 4.73
CA VAL A 348 -7.12 29.48 4.25
C VAL A 348 -8.19 30.23 3.45
N MET A 349 -8.88 29.53 2.55
CA MET A 349 -9.96 30.11 1.75
C MET A 349 -11.14 30.56 2.62
N ALA A 350 -11.55 29.75 3.59
CA ALA A 350 -12.64 30.08 4.52
C ALA A 350 -12.31 31.29 5.41
N VAL A 351 -11.10 31.34 5.97
CA VAL A 351 -10.61 32.52 6.72
C VAL A 351 -10.58 33.74 5.80
N THR A 352 -10.11 33.59 4.57
CA THR A 352 -10.04 34.69 3.60
C THR A 352 -11.41 35.24 3.25
N PHE A 353 -12.39 34.37 3.05
CA PHE A 353 -13.77 34.76 2.81
C PHE A 353 -14.36 35.50 4.01
N ALA A 354 -14.22 34.93 5.21
CA ALA A 354 -14.75 35.50 6.44
C ALA A 354 -14.17 36.89 6.72
N VAL A 355 -12.85 37.05 6.56
CA VAL A 355 -12.19 38.35 6.76
C VAL A 355 -12.67 39.36 5.72
N ASN A 356 -12.77 39.00 4.43
CA ASN A 356 -13.26 39.94 3.42
C ASN A 356 -14.72 40.38 3.66
N ALA A 357 -15.59 39.47 4.09
CA ALA A 357 -16.96 39.80 4.48
C ALA A 357 -16.99 40.73 5.71
N LEU A 358 -16.11 40.50 6.70
CA LEU A 358 -15.98 41.38 7.86
C LEU A 358 -15.43 42.76 7.49
N VAL A 359 -14.51 42.87 6.53
CA VAL A 359 -14.03 44.17 6.02
C VAL A 359 -15.16 44.95 5.34
N LEU A 360 -16.00 44.29 4.55
CA LEU A 360 -17.18 44.93 3.96
C LEU A 360 -18.13 45.46 5.06
N LEU A 361 -18.44 44.62 6.06
CA LEU A 361 -19.29 45.02 7.18
C LEU A 361 -18.68 46.19 7.97
N TYR A 362 -17.37 46.13 8.22
CA TYR A 362 -16.61 47.20 8.86
C TYR A 362 -16.79 48.52 8.11
N ASN A 363 -16.60 48.52 6.79
CA ASN A 363 -16.71 49.73 5.97
C ASN A 363 -18.13 50.32 6.00
N VAL A 364 -19.17 49.47 6.04
CA VAL A 364 -20.57 49.93 6.24
C VAL A 364 -20.76 50.58 7.61
N ILE A 365 -20.20 49.99 8.67
CA ILE A 365 -20.26 50.55 10.03
C ILE A 365 -19.53 51.89 10.10
N MET A 366 -18.34 51.99 9.52
CA MET A 366 -17.58 53.25 9.47
C MET A 366 -18.33 54.33 8.74
N LYS A 367 -18.95 54.02 7.59
CA LYS A 367 -19.82 54.97 6.88
C LYS A 367 -20.96 55.46 7.76
N ARG A 368 -21.63 54.56 8.48
CA ARG A 368 -22.73 54.92 9.38
C ARG A 368 -22.27 55.82 10.54
N LEU A 369 -21.10 55.58 11.09
CA LEU A 369 -20.51 56.40 12.16
C LEU A 369 -20.10 57.79 11.64
N GLU A 370 -19.58 57.86 10.42
CA GLU A 370 -19.30 59.11 9.73
C GLU A 370 -20.58 59.94 9.57
N THR A 371 -21.68 59.35 9.09
CA THR A 371 -22.97 60.05 8.92
C THR A 371 -23.56 60.55 10.24
N LYS A 372 -23.22 59.91 11.37
CA LYS A 372 -23.59 60.35 12.73
C LYS A 372 -22.70 61.46 13.28
N GLY A 373 -21.75 61.98 12.50
CA GLY A 373 -20.83 63.06 12.89
C GLY A 373 -19.68 62.61 13.79
N MET A 374 -19.39 61.30 13.89
CA MET A 374 -18.36 60.75 14.78
C MET A 374 -16.97 60.66 14.12
N SER A 375 -16.62 61.55 13.18
CA SER A 375 -15.45 61.42 12.31
C SER A 375 -14.11 61.25 13.04
N LYS A 376 -13.93 61.89 14.21
CA LYS A 376 -12.70 61.71 15.04
C LYS A 376 -12.52 60.28 15.57
N ARG A 377 -13.62 59.59 15.87
CA ARG A 377 -13.57 58.18 16.30
C ARG A 377 -13.26 57.26 15.13
N VAL A 378 -13.87 57.54 13.97
CA VAL A 378 -13.65 56.74 12.75
C VAL A 378 -12.18 56.78 12.33
N LEU A 379 -11.57 57.98 12.26
CA LEU A 379 -10.15 58.13 11.92
C LEU A 379 -9.23 57.38 12.88
N ARG A 380 -9.51 57.44 14.20
CA ARG A 380 -8.71 56.71 15.19
C ARG A 380 -8.79 55.19 15.01
N ILE A 381 -9.94 54.66 14.60
CA ILE A 381 -10.12 53.22 14.37
C ILE A 381 -9.38 52.80 13.10
N ASP A 382 -9.49 53.59 12.03
CA ASP A 382 -8.75 53.36 10.78
C ASP A 382 -7.23 53.35 11.00
N ASP A 383 -6.68 54.36 11.71
CA ASP A 383 -5.23 54.46 11.96
C ASP A 383 -4.68 53.21 12.70
N ILE A 384 -5.52 52.56 13.52
CA ILE A 384 -5.16 51.30 14.20
C ILE A 384 -5.24 50.12 13.23
N LEU A 385 -6.31 50.03 12.43
CA LEU A 385 -6.55 48.92 11.53
C LEU A 385 -5.60 48.87 10.33
N ASP A 386 -5.07 50.01 9.89
CA ASP A 386 -4.03 50.08 8.85
C ASP A 386 -2.85 49.13 9.15
N TRP A 387 -2.49 49.00 10.43
CA TRP A 387 -1.40 48.12 10.88
C TRP A 387 -1.89 46.82 11.53
N ALA A 388 -3.05 46.84 12.19
CA ALA A 388 -3.58 45.65 12.84
C ALA A 388 -4.10 44.62 11.83
N TYR A 389 -4.62 45.03 10.67
CA TYR A 389 -5.14 44.12 9.65
C TYR A 389 -4.09 43.11 9.14
N PRO A 390 -2.91 43.52 8.62
CA PRO A 390 -1.92 42.56 8.14
C PRO A 390 -1.41 41.66 9.27
N LEU A 391 -1.19 42.19 10.47
CA LEU A 391 -0.75 41.41 11.63
C LEU A 391 -1.79 40.35 12.05
N MET A 392 -3.08 40.73 12.07
CA MET A 392 -4.18 39.80 12.32
C MET A 392 -4.21 38.71 11.25
N TYR A 393 -4.01 39.08 9.98
CA TYR A 393 -4.00 38.11 8.89
C TYR A 393 -2.86 37.10 9.03
N PHE A 394 -1.64 37.57 9.31
CA PHE A 394 -0.49 36.70 9.60
C PHE A 394 -0.76 35.77 10.79
N ALA A 395 -1.38 36.29 11.86
CA ALA A 395 -1.73 35.48 13.03
C ALA A 395 -2.79 34.41 12.70
N LEU A 396 -3.82 34.75 11.91
CA LEU A 396 -4.85 33.81 11.50
C LEU A 396 -4.29 32.71 10.59
N ILE A 397 -3.49 33.06 9.59
CA ILE A 397 -2.84 32.08 8.71
C ILE A 397 -1.83 31.23 9.48
N GLY A 398 -1.09 31.82 10.42
CA GLY A 398 -0.20 31.07 11.32
C GLY A 398 -0.94 30.09 12.22
N LEU A 399 -2.11 30.47 12.74
CA LEU A 399 -2.97 29.57 13.51
C LEU A 399 -3.50 28.43 12.64
N VAL A 400 -3.93 28.71 11.41
CA VAL A 400 -4.32 27.67 10.46
C VAL A 400 -3.14 26.73 10.19
N ALA A 401 -1.94 27.24 9.94
CA ALA A 401 -0.76 26.40 9.73
C ALA A 401 -0.50 25.47 10.93
N LEU A 402 -0.58 25.98 12.17
CA LEU A 402 -0.43 25.17 13.40
C LEU A 402 -1.50 24.09 13.61
N MET A 403 -2.65 24.20 12.94
CA MET A 403 -3.71 23.18 13.02
C MET A 403 -3.48 22.01 12.06
N PHE A 404 -2.72 22.21 10.99
CA PHE A 404 -2.56 21.24 9.90
C PHE A 404 -1.14 20.65 9.80
N PHE A 405 -0.13 21.37 10.28
CA PHE A 405 1.28 20.96 10.36
C PHE A 405 1.70 20.89 11.83
#